data_AF-A0A352B9X3-F1
#
_entry.id   AF-A0A352B9X3-F1
#
_cell.length_a   1.000
_cell.length_b   1.000
_cell.length_c   1.000
_cell.angle_alpha   90.00
_cell.angle_beta   90.00
_cell.angle_gamma   90.00
#
_symmetry.space_group_name_H-M   'P 1'
#
loop_
_entity.id
_entity.type
_entity.pdbx_description
1 polymer ?
#
loop_
_entity_poly.entity_id
_entity_poly.type
_entity_poly.pdbx_seq_one_letter_code
_entity_poly.pdbx_strand_id
1 'polypeptide(L)' 'MEESEKPKYSGYGYHGGGRKKTGRLKIFATTSISGTPEEIECLKTLAREAGKTVSRYVLDELCTLKK' A
#
# COMPACT_ATOMS: atom_id res chain seq x y z
N MET A 1 30.84 -24.48 -45.39
CA MET A 1 31.22 -23.41 -44.43
C MET A 1 30.41 -22.20 -44.83
N GLU A 2 29.30 -21.95 -44.16
CA GLU A 2 28.59 -20.68 -44.26
C GLU A 2 28.52 -20.13 -42.84
N GLU A 3 29.25 -19.04 -42.63
CA GLU A 3 29.34 -18.33 -41.37
C GLU A 3 27.99 -17.72 -41.03
N SER A 4 27.33 -18.26 -40.00
CA SER A 4 26.17 -17.65 -39.38
C SER A 4 26.60 -16.34 -38.71
N GLU A 5 26.20 -15.20 -39.26
CA GLU A 5 26.38 -13.87 -38.67
C GLU A 5 25.75 -13.84 -37.27
N LYS A 6 26.60 -13.77 -36.24
CA LYS A 6 26.16 -13.65 -34.85
C LYS A 6 25.66 -12.22 -34.60
N PRO A 7 24.54 -12.02 -33.86
CA PRO A 7 24.10 -10.68 -33.50
C PRO A 7 25.17 -9.96 -32.65
N LYS A 8 25.45 -8.71 -33.01
CA LYS A 8 26.59 -7.89 -32.58
C LYS A 8 26.48 -7.30 -31.16
N TYR A 9 25.55 -7.78 -30.32
CA TYR A 9 25.40 -7.28 -28.95
C TYR A 9 24.67 -8.29 -28.05
N SER A 10 25.41 -9.04 -27.25
CA SER A 10 24.89 -9.82 -26.11
C SER A 10 24.94 -8.95 -24.84
N GLY A 11 24.36 -7.75 -24.90
CA GLY A 11 24.18 -6.95 -23.71
C GLY A 11 23.29 -7.73 -22.76
N TYR A 12 23.86 -8.10 -21.61
CA TYR A 12 23.16 -8.72 -20.49
C TYR A 12 21.78 -8.10 -20.38
N GLY A 13 20.76 -8.88 -20.76
CA GLY A 13 19.38 -8.51 -20.50
C GLY A 13 19.32 -8.18 -19.01
N TYR A 14 19.03 -6.93 -18.70
CA TYR A 14 18.60 -6.57 -17.37
C TYR A 14 17.27 -7.28 -17.15
N HIS A 15 17.35 -8.56 -16.77
CA HIS A 15 16.25 -9.27 -16.17
C HIS A 15 16.05 -8.56 -14.85
N GLY A 16 15.11 -7.62 -14.84
CA GLY A 16 14.65 -6.93 -13.65
C GLY A 16 14.15 -7.97 -12.65
N GLY A 17 15.09 -8.55 -11.90
CA GLY A 17 14.89 -9.48 -10.81
C GLY A 17 14.45 -8.72 -9.58
N GLY A 18 13.40 -7.90 -9.73
CA GLY A 18 12.70 -7.33 -8.60
C GLY A 18 12.22 -8.47 -7.71
N ARG A 19 12.55 -8.41 -6.42
CA ARG A 19 12.07 -9.39 -5.43
C ARG A 19 10.55 -9.51 -5.58
N LYS A 20 10.05 -10.72 -5.85
CA LYS A 20 8.60 -10.98 -5.84
C LYS A 20 8.08 -10.60 -4.46
N LYS A 21 7.04 -9.76 -4.40
CA LYS A 21 6.45 -9.29 -3.14
C LYS A 21 5.87 -10.48 -2.37
N THR A 22 6.63 -11.05 -1.45
CA THR A 22 6.16 -12.07 -0.51
C THR A 22 5.50 -11.36 0.67
N GLY A 23 4.18 -11.31 0.66
CA GLY A 23 3.35 -10.78 1.74
C GLY A 23 1.96 -10.41 1.23
N ARG A 24 0.95 -10.40 2.11
CA ARG A 24 -0.34 -9.76 1.80
C ARG A 24 -0.01 -8.38 1.22
N LEU A 25 -0.34 -8.16 -0.05
CA LEU A 25 -0.14 -6.87 -0.70
C LEU A 25 -0.88 -5.83 0.15
N LYS A 26 -0.14 -5.09 0.98
CA LYS A 26 -0.69 -3.90 1.64
C LYS A 26 -1.02 -2.95 0.51
N ILE A 27 -2.30 -2.84 0.19
CA ILE A 27 -2.82 -1.85 -0.74
C ILE A 27 -2.94 -0.57 0.06
N PHE A 28 -2.19 0.45 -0.34
CA PHE A 28 -2.30 1.78 0.24
C PHE A 28 -3.30 2.56 -0.61
N ALA A 29 -4.31 3.12 0.05
CA ALA A 29 -5.26 4.04 -0.56
C ALA A 29 -5.32 5.28 0.33
N THR A 30 -5.36 6.45 -0.29
CA THR A 30 -5.55 7.73 0.41
C THR A 30 -7.02 8.09 0.34
N THR A 31 -7.62 8.37 1.49
CA THR A 31 -9.02 8.82 1.60
C THR A 31 -9.04 10.07 2.45
N SER A 32 -9.70 11.12 1.94
CA SER A 32 -9.90 12.36 2.67
C SER A 32 -11.19 12.27 3.50
N ILE A 33 -11.12 12.65 4.76
CA ILE A 33 -12.27 12.75 5.67
C ILE A 33 -12.37 14.22 6.08
N SER A 34 -13.55 14.80 5.87
CA SER A 34 -13.88 16.16 6.26
C SER A 34 -14.85 16.13 7.42
N GLY A 35 -14.70 17.07 8.35
CA GLY A 35 -15.58 17.26 9.50
C GLY A 35 -15.27 18.60 10.15
N THR A 36 -16.09 19.01 11.12
CA THR A 36 -15.81 20.20 11.92
C THR A 36 -14.58 19.98 12.81
N PRO A 37 -13.94 21.05 13.32
CA PRO A 37 -12.81 20.90 14.25
C PRO A 37 -13.13 20.00 15.44
N GLU A 38 -14.34 20.13 16.01
CA GLU A 38 -14.81 19.36 17.16
C GLU A 38 -14.96 17.87 16.81
N GLU A 39 -15.48 17.55 15.63
CA GLU A 39 -15.60 16.16 15.16
C GLU A 39 -14.22 15.52 14.96
N ILE A 40 -13.26 16.27 14.41
CA ILE A 40 -11.89 15.79 14.19
C ILE A 40 -11.15 15.60 15.52
N GLU A 41 -11.34 16.47 16.50
CA GLU A 41 -10.78 16.31 17.85
C GLU A 41 -11.39 15.13 18.59
N CYS A 42 -12.71 14.95 18.48
CA CYS A 42 -13.40 13.78 19.02
C CYS A 42 -12.83 12.49 18.43
N LEU A 43 -12.69 12.41 17.10
CA LEU A 43 -12.10 11.26 16.41
C LEU A 43 -10.68 10.93 16.90
N LYS A 44 -9.84 11.96 17.07
CA LYS A 44 -8.47 11.78 17.58
C LYS A 44 -8.46 11.26 19.02
N THR A 45 -9.36 11.77 19.85
CA THR A 45 -9.48 11.36 21.26
C THR A 45 -9.92 9.91 21.37
N LEU A 46 -10.97 9.51 20.63
CA LEU A 46 -11.46 8.13 20.59
C LEU A 46 -10.40 7.16 20.09
N ALA A 47 -9.66 7.52 19.04
CA ALA A 47 -8.56 6.69 18.53
C ALA A 47 -7.46 6.50 19.59
N ARG A 48 -7.12 7.56 20.34
CA ARG A 48 -6.13 7.52 21.42
C ARG A 48 -6.59 6.63 22.57
N GLU A 49 -7.85 6.77 23.00
CA GLU A 49 -8.44 5.95 24.07
C GLU A 49 -8.48 4.46 23.68
N ALA A 50 -8.74 4.17 22.40
CA ALA A 50 -8.68 2.82 21.86
C ALA A 50 -7.25 2.28 21.65
N GLY A 51 -6.21 3.08 21.91
CA GLY A 51 -4.81 2.71 21.69
C GLY A 51 -4.44 2.49 20.21
N LYS A 52 -5.16 3.14 19.29
CA LYS A 52 -5.02 2.96 17.84
C LYS A 52 -4.60 4.25 17.16
N THR A 53 -4.03 4.14 15.96
CA THR A 53 -3.92 5.29 15.06
C THR A 53 -5.30 5.66 14.54
N VAL A 54 -5.52 6.93 14.18
CA VAL A 54 -6.79 7.41 13.61
C VAL A 54 -7.18 6.59 12.38
N SER A 55 -6.24 6.31 11.47
CA SER A 55 -6.48 5.50 10.28
C SER A 55 -6.91 4.08 10.61
N ARG A 56 -6.31 3.45 11.63
CA ARG A 56 -6.68 2.10 12.04
C ARG A 56 -8.04 2.07 12.73
N TYR A 57 -8.29 3.05 13.59
CA TYR A 57 -9.56 3.22 14.28
C TYR A 57 -10.71 3.34 13.26
N VAL A 58 -10.58 4.24 12.28
CA VAL A 58 -11.59 4.42 11.22
C VAL A 58 -11.82 3.15 10.41
N LEU A 59 -10.75 2.45 10.02
CA LEU A 59 -10.89 1.18 9.28
C LEU A 59 -11.59 0.11 10.11
N ASP A 60 -11.27 0.00 11.41
CA ASP A 60 -11.93 -0.97 12.28
C ASP A 60 -13.41 -0.65 12.41
N GLU A 61 -13.80 0.60 12.68
CA GLU A 61 -15.23 0.99 12.78
C GLU A 61 -16.00 0.70 11.47
N LEU A 62 -15.47 1.12 10.33
CA LEU A 62 -16.12 0.93 9.02
C LEU A 62 -16.21 -0.54 8.59
N CYS A 63 -15.22 -1.37 8.96
CA CYS A 63 -15.23 -2.79 8.61
C CYS A 63 -16.00 -3.65 9.62
N THR A 64 -16.12 -3.22 10.88
CA THR A 64 -16.85 -3.96 11.92
C THR A 64 -18.37 -3.79 11.77
N LEU A 65 -18.83 -2.68 11.16
CA LEU A 65 -20.22 -2.44 10.76
C LEU A 65 -20.79 -3.44 9.74
N LYS A 66 -19.98 -4.37 9.20
CA LYS A 66 -20.41 -5.37 8.19
C LYS A 66 -20.68 -6.78 8.76
N LYS A 67 -20.97 -6.90 10.06
CA LYS A 67 -21.42 -8.17 10.65
C LYS A 67 -22.92 -8.18 10.91
#